data_AF-A0A6A5AI21-F1
#
_entry.id   AF-A0A6A5AI21-F1
#
_cell.length_a   1.000
_cell.length_b   1.000
_cell.length_c   1.000
_cell.angle_alpha   90.00
_cell.angle_beta   90.00
_cell.angle_gamma   90.00
#
_symmetry.space_group_name_H-M   'P 1'
#
loop_
_entity.id
_entity.type
_entity.pdbx_description
1 polymer ?
#
loop_
_entity_poly.entity_id
_entity_poly.type
_entity_poly.pdbx_seq_one_letter_code
_entity_poly.pdbx_strand_id
1 'polypeptide(L)'
;GDKESFWLSFELGQVPYAFSPWAASVVAKPGDVPAHPDTLCGSLAQFVPTTNANDPAVLLFVNGGDVIDIVDTGTGASGGHDWDGRGAQLLADIPHHVTPRHKRHPTPAFGFRGTYDQTCLIGDGATALDESFHELASRRIRWAVDVAKRMEWQATIVHT
;
A
#
# COMPACT_ATOMS: atom_id res chain seq x y z
N GLY A 1 4.09 6.53 -16.96
CA GLY A 1 3.88 6.31 -15.52
C GLY A 1 3.73 4.83 -15.25
N ASP A 2 3.57 4.47 -13.98
CA ASP A 2 3.38 3.09 -13.51
C ASP A 2 2.19 2.38 -14.18
N LYS A 3 1.12 3.13 -14.50
CA LYS A 3 -0.08 2.60 -15.19
C LYS A 3 0.20 2.24 -16.65
N GLU A 4 1.01 3.00 -17.36
CA GLU A 4 1.39 2.74 -18.75
C GLU A 4 2.37 1.56 -18.86
N SER A 5 3.23 1.38 -17.86
CA SER A 5 4.13 0.22 -17.77
C SER A 5 3.38 -1.11 -17.65
N PHE A 6 2.19 -1.11 -17.04
CA PHE A 6 1.32 -2.30 -16.99
C PHE A 6 0.80 -2.70 -18.38
N TRP A 7 0.36 -1.74 -19.19
CA TRP A 7 -0.09 -2.04 -20.56
C TRP A 7 1.06 -2.55 -21.43
N LEU A 8 2.22 -1.92 -21.31
CA LEU A 8 3.42 -2.32 -22.03
C LEU A 8 3.87 -3.75 -21.70
N SER A 9 3.69 -4.22 -20.46
CA SER A 9 4.13 -5.57 -20.08
C SER A 9 3.31 -6.69 -20.72
N PHE A 10 1.99 -6.49 -20.88
CA PHE A 10 1.12 -7.45 -21.59
C PHE A 10 1.44 -7.48 -23.08
N GLU A 11 1.68 -6.31 -23.68
CA GLU A 11 2.07 -6.20 -25.09
C GLU A 11 3.42 -6.89 -25.34
N LEU A 12 4.44 -6.60 -24.52
CA LEU A 12 5.77 -7.23 -24.64
C LEU A 12 5.72 -8.73 -24.36
N GLY A 13 4.85 -9.17 -23.44
CA GLY A 13 4.63 -10.57 -23.12
C GLY A 13 3.78 -11.32 -24.15
N GLN A 14 3.18 -10.63 -25.12
CA GLN A 14 2.24 -11.19 -26.10
C GLN A 14 1.10 -11.99 -25.44
N VAL A 15 0.66 -11.54 -24.26
CA VAL A 15 -0.42 -12.18 -23.50
C VAL A 15 -1.69 -11.36 -23.59
N PRO A 16 -2.88 -11.98 -23.73
CA PRO A 16 -4.14 -11.26 -23.71
C PRO A 16 -4.28 -10.44 -22.44
N TYR A 17 -4.74 -9.20 -22.58
CA TYR A 17 -5.06 -8.34 -21.44
C TYR A 17 -6.11 -9.02 -20.56
N ALA A 18 -5.76 -9.22 -19.29
CA ALA A 18 -6.66 -9.77 -18.29
C ALA A 18 -6.61 -8.90 -17.05
N PHE A 19 -7.78 -8.37 -16.67
CA PHE A 19 -7.93 -7.70 -15.38
C PHE A 19 -8.25 -8.71 -14.30
N SER A 20 -7.76 -8.42 -13.09
CA SER A 20 -8.25 -9.12 -11.91
C SER A 20 -9.79 -9.06 -11.85
N PRO A 21 -10.48 -10.17 -11.60
CA PRO A 21 -11.92 -10.15 -11.35
C PRO A 21 -12.25 -9.52 -9.99
N TRP A 22 -11.23 -9.31 -9.15
CA TRP A 22 -11.31 -8.67 -7.85
C TRP A 22 -11.05 -7.17 -7.96
N ALA A 23 -11.79 -6.38 -7.20
CA ALA A 23 -11.52 -4.97 -7.02
C ALA A 23 -10.18 -4.76 -6.28
N ALA A 24 -9.70 -3.53 -6.29
CA ALA A 24 -8.59 -3.14 -5.44
C ALA A 24 -9.03 -3.09 -3.99
N SER A 25 -8.11 -3.39 -3.08
CA SER A 25 -8.27 -3.26 -1.64
C SER A 25 -7.39 -2.13 -1.13
N VAL A 26 -7.51 -1.78 0.15
CA VAL A 26 -6.52 -0.95 0.84
C VAL A 26 -6.15 -1.60 2.17
N VAL A 27 -4.92 -1.38 2.62
CA VAL A 27 -4.51 -1.75 3.98
C VAL A 27 -4.95 -0.67 4.97
N ALA A 28 -5.04 -1.02 6.24
CA ALA A 28 -5.36 -0.06 7.29
C ALA A 28 -4.21 0.94 7.49
N LYS A 29 -4.56 2.22 7.66
CA LYS A 29 -3.69 3.23 8.25
C LYS A 29 -3.77 3.15 9.79
N PRO A 30 -2.73 3.61 10.53
CA PRO A 30 -2.85 3.78 11.98
C PRO A 30 -4.12 4.55 12.37
N GLY A 31 -4.93 3.94 13.23
CA GLY A 31 -6.18 4.52 13.74
C GLY A 31 -7.45 4.20 12.94
N ASP A 32 -7.35 3.59 11.76
CA ASP A 32 -8.55 3.26 10.94
C ASP A 32 -9.51 2.34 11.71
N VAL A 33 -9.07 1.14 12.08
CA VAL A 33 -9.95 0.12 12.69
C VAL A 33 -10.62 0.59 14.00
N PRO A 34 -9.92 1.27 14.93
CA PRO A 34 -10.56 1.81 16.13
C PRO A 34 -11.59 2.91 15.84
N ALA A 35 -11.34 3.77 14.84
CA ALA A 35 -12.23 4.87 14.52
C ALA A 35 -13.42 4.41 13.66
N HIS A 36 -13.15 3.51 12.71
CA HIS A 36 -14.05 3.09 11.63
C HIS A 36 -13.86 1.58 11.36
N PRO A 37 -14.61 0.70 12.04
CA PRO A 37 -14.39 -0.75 11.97
C PRO A 37 -14.51 -1.38 10.57
N ASP A 38 -15.20 -0.72 9.64
CA ASP A 38 -15.51 -1.21 8.29
C ASP A 38 -14.96 -0.34 7.16
N THR A 39 -14.13 0.65 7.48
CA THR A 39 -13.60 1.61 6.50
C THR A 39 -12.10 1.75 6.68
N LEU A 40 -11.35 1.48 5.61
CA LEU A 40 -9.89 1.58 5.60
C LEU A 40 -9.44 2.63 4.57
N CYS A 41 -8.34 3.31 4.87
CA CYS A 41 -7.87 4.49 4.13
C CYS A 41 -6.36 4.46 3.81
N GLY A 42 -5.68 3.35 4.08
CA GLY A 42 -4.24 3.23 3.85
C GLY A 42 -3.86 2.94 2.40
N SER A 43 -2.67 2.37 2.24
CA SER A 43 -2.07 2.11 0.93
C SER A 43 -2.86 1.09 0.10
N LEU A 44 -2.87 1.29 -1.22
CA LEU A 44 -3.52 0.39 -2.19
C LEU A 44 -2.98 -1.04 -2.06
N ALA A 45 -3.87 -2.02 -2.14
CA ALA A 45 -3.55 -3.42 -2.09
C ALA A 45 -4.32 -4.22 -3.15
N GLN A 46 -3.83 -5.39 -3.51
CA GLN A 46 -4.46 -6.25 -4.50
C GLN A 46 -4.30 -7.72 -4.10
N PHE A 47 -5.38 -8.49 -4.21
CA PHE A 47 -5.36 -9.95 -4.10
C PHE A 47 -4.97 -10.61 -5.41
N VAL A 48 -4.44 -11.84 -5.33
CA VAL A 48 -4.11 -12.67 -6.50
C VAL A 48 -5.32 -12.75 -7.45
N PRO A 49 -5.13 -12.53 -8.76
CA PRO A 49 -6.22 -12.45 -9.74
C PRO A 49 -6.74 -13.83 -10.15
N THR A 50 -7.00 -14.73 -9.21
CA THR A 50 -7.63 -16.02 -9.49
C THR A 50 -9.08 -15.82 -9.93
N THR A 51 -9.50 -16.55 -10.96
CA THR A 51 -10.89 -16.56 -11.44
C THR A 51 -11.79 -17.47 -10.61
N ASN A 52 -11.23 -18.37 -9.79
CA ASN A 52 -11.99 -19.23 -8.90
C ASN A 52 -12.28 -18.50 -7.58
N ALA A 53 -13.55 -18.17 -7.35
CA ALA A 53 -13.98 -17.48 -6.14
C ALA A 53 -13.77 -18.28 -4.84
N ASN A 54 -13.63 -19.61 -4.96
CA ASN A 54 -13.43 -20.50 -3.82
C ASN A 54 -11.96 -20.64 -3.41
N ASP A 55 -11.01 -20.16 -4.22
CA ASP A 55 -9.60 -20.17 -3.84
C ASP A 55 -9.37 -19.23 -2.64
N PRO A 56 -8.40 -19.52 -1.76
CA PRO A 56 -8.04 -18.63 -0.67
C PRO A 56 -7.75 -17.20 -1.14
N ALA A 57 -8.15 -16.21 -0.35
CA ALA A 57 -7.83 -14.81 -0.62
C ALA A 57 -6.36 -14.54 -0.25
N VAL A 58 -5.46 -14.70 -1.22
CA VAL A 58 -4.02 -14.44 -1.05
C VAL A 58 -3.69 -13.02 -1.48
N LEU A 59 -3.10 -12.24 -0.58
CA LEU A 59 -2.64 -10.88 -0.88
C LEU A 59 -1.44 -10.95 -1.84
N LEU A 60 -1.57 -10.33 -3.01
CA LEU A 60 -0.51 -10.30 -4.03
C LEU A 60 0.43 -9.11 -3.84
N PHE A 61 -0.13 -7.95 -3.52
CA PHE A 61 0.60 -6.68 -3.53
C PHE A 61 0.00 -5.69 -2.55
N VAL A 62 0.87 -4.87 -1.95
CA VAL A 62 0.54 -3.63 -1.22
C VAL A 62 1.50 -2.55 -1.71
N ASN A 63 0.98 -1.36 -2.01
CA ASN A 63 1.79 -0.21 -2.37
C ASN A 63 2.65 0.18 -1.17
N GLY A 64 3.97 0.21 -1.38
CA GLY A 64 4.96 0.32 -0.32
C GLY A 64 5.22 1.74 0.18
N GLY A 65 4.72 2.79 -0.48
CA GLY A 65 5.04 4.18 -0.17
C GLY A 65 4.86 4.52 1.32
N ASP A 66 3.68 4.28 1.87
CA ASP A 66 3.42 4.58 3.29
C ASP A 66 3.75 3.42 4.24
N VAL A 67 4.13 2.25 3.69
CA VAL A 67 4.28 1.01 4.47
C VAL A 67 5.74 0.66 4.74
N ILE A 68 6.60 0.81 3.74
CA ILE A 68 8.01 0.39 3.81
C ILE A 68 8.98 1.45 3.29
N ASP A 69 8.51 2.57 2.73
CA ASP A 69 9.39 3.58 2.16
C ASP A 69 9.99 4.46 3.26
N ILE A 70 11.30 4.27 3.45
CA ILE A 70 12.13 5.03 4.37
C ILE A 70 12.52 6.40 3.80
N VAL A 71 12.40 6.60 2.48
CA VAL A 71 12.65 7.89 1.83
C VAL A 71 11.30 8.55 1.65
N ASP A 72 10.94 9.42 2.59
CA ASP A 72 9.72 10.21 2.43
C ASP A 72 9.92 11.26 1.32
N THR A 73 9.60 10.86 0.09
CA THR A 73 9.66 11.74 -1.09
C THR A 73 8.51 12.76 -1.12
N GLY A 74 7.49 12.60 -0.27
CA GLY A 74 6.29 13.45 -0.23
C GLY A 74 6.49 14.77 0.50
N THR A 75 7.43 14.83 1.44
CA THR A 75 7.71 16.05 2.22
C THR A 75 8.84 16.92 1.64
N GLY A 76 9.47 16.50 0.53
CA GLY A 76 10.53 17.25 -0.16
C GLY A 76 11.80 17.46 0.68
N ALA A 77 11.88 16.92 1.89
CA ALA A 77 12.99 17.11 2.81
C ALA A 77 14.07 16.04 2.57
N SER A 78 14.95 16.31 1.61
CA SER A 78 16.18 15.51 1.38
C SER A 78 17.31 15.89 2.37
N GLY A 79 16.98 16.35 3.58
CA GLY A 79 17.92 16.99 4.48
C GLY A 79 17.83 16.48 5.91
N GLY A 80 18.79 15.62 6.29
CA GLY A 80 18.99 15.16 7.67
C GLY A 80 18.16 13.93 8.00
N HIS A 81 18.68 12.75 7.64
CA HIS A 81 17.88 11.55 7.70
C HIS A 81 18.05 10.80 9.03
N ASP A 82 17.11 11.03 9.95
CA ASP A 82 16.90 10.10 11.07
C ASP A 82 16.28 8.79 10.55
N TRP A 83 17.12 7.95 9.95
CA TRP A 83 16.72 6.66 9.40
C TRP A 83 16.15 5.73 10.47
N ASP A 84 16.69 5.81 11.69
CA ASP A 84 16.25 4.99 12.80
C ASP A 84 14.86 5.43 13.27
N GLY A 85 14.63 6.72 13.43
CA GLY A 85 13.31 7.27 13.78
C GLY A 85 12.26 6.95 12.72
N ARG A 86 12.58 7.15 11.43
CA ARG A 86 11.66 6.78 10.33
C ARG A 86 11.39 5.28 10.31
N GLY A 87 12.41 4.45 10.48
CA GLY A 87 12.26 3.00 10.55
C GLY A 87 11.39 2.55 11.72
N ALA A 88 11.58 3.14 12.90
CA ALA A 88 10.77 2.86 14.08
C ALA A 88 9.30 3.26 13.88
N GLN A 89 9.04 4.41 13.25
CA GLN A 89 7.69 4.84 12.90
C GLN A 89 7.03 3.84 11.95
N LEU A 90 7.71 3.46 10.85
CA LEU A 90 7.18 2.50 9.89
C LEU A 90 6.91 1.13 10.52
N LEU A 91 7.78 0.67 11.43
CA LEU A 91 7.58 -0.58 12.17
C LEU A 91 6.34 -0.52 13.08
N ALA A 92 6.09 0.61 13.74
CA ALA A 92 4.91 0.81 14.56
C ALA A 92 3.62 0.93 13.73
N ASP A 93 3.75 1.42 12.49
CA ASP A 93 2.63 1.67 11.58
C ASP A 93 2.33 0.52 10.62
N ILE A 94 3.01 -0.64 10.76
CA ILE A 94 2.75 -1.79 9.87
C ILE A 94 1.25 -2.15 9.94
N PRO A 95 0.56 -2.20 8.79
CA PRO A 95 -0.85 -2.51 8.77
C PRO A 95 -1.15 -3.92 9.31
N HIS A 96 -2.19 -4.02 10.14
CA HIS A 96 -2.71 -5.29 10.65
C HIS A 96 -4.00 -5.75 9.96
N HIS A 97 -4.63 -4.88 9.17
CA HIS A 97 -5.88 -5.18 8.49
C HIS A 97 -5.83 -4.74 7.04
N VAL A 98 -6.66 -5.38 6.22
CA VAL A 98 -6.87 -5.09 4.81
C VAL A 98 -8.35 -5.21 4.49
N THR A 99 -8.82 -4.46 3.49
CA THR A 99 -10.16 -4.63 2.96
C THR A 99 -10.29 -6.04 2.37
N PRO A 100 -11.29 -6.85 2.78
CA PRO A 100 -11.53 -8.19 2.25
C PRO A 100 -11.55 -8.24 0.72
N ARG A 101 -11.18 -9.39 0.15
CA ARG A 101 -11.28 -9.61 -1.29
C ARG A 101 -12.75 -9.49 -1.73
N HIS A 102 -13.03 -8.52 -2.60
CA HIS A 102 -14.38 -8.21 -3.07
C HIS A 102 -14.40 -7.97 -4.59
N LYS A 103 -15.60 -7.99 -5.17
CA LYS A 103 -15.83 -7.60 -6.56
C LYS A 103 -16.15 -6.11 -6.62
N ARG A 104 -15.92 -5.48 -7.77
CA ARG A 104 -16.28 -4.07 -7.98
C ARG A 104 -17.78 -3.88 -7.71
N HIS A 105 -18.10 -2.86 -6.92
CA HIS A 105 -19.46 -2.40 -6.68
C HIS A 105 -19.48 -0.86 -6.75
N PRO A 106 -20.66 -0.25 -6.84
CA PRO A 106 -20.77 1.19 -6.76
C PRO A 106 -20.15 1.71 -5.47
N THR A 107 -19.31 2.73 -5.59
CA THR A 107 -18.78 3.46 -4.44
C THR A 107 -19.94 4.25 -3.81
N PRO A 108 -20.04 4.34 -2.47
CA PRO A 108 -21.02 5.19 -1.82
C PRO A 108 -20.99 6.61 -2.40
N ALA A 109 -22.16 7.19 -2.65
CA ALA A 109 -22.29 8.49 -3.32
C ALA A 109 -21.44 9.57 -2.62
N PHE A 110 -21.00 10.56 -3.39
CA PHE A 110 -20.10 11.66 -3.00
C PHE A 110 -20.47 12.37 -1.66
N GLY A 111 -21.74 12.30 -1.23
CA GLY A 111 -22.21 12.82 0.07
C GLY A 111 -21.79 12.00 1.31
N PHE A 112 -21.49 10.70 1.17
CA PHE A 112 -20.92 9.86 2.23
C PHE A 112 -19.40 10.01 2.36
N ARG A 113 -18.73 10.61 1.37
CA ARG A 113 -17.27 10.81 1.40
C ARG A 113 -16.82 11.87 2.39
N GLY A 114 -17.72 12.74 2.89
CA GLY A 114 -17.51 13.62 4.06
C GLY A 114 -16.05 14.00 4.34
N THR A 115 -15.49 13.44 5.42
CA THR A 115 -14.12 13.63 5.91
C THR A 115 -13.11 12.60 5.40
N TYR A 116 -13.53 11.63 4.59
CA TYR A 116 -12.69 10.54 4.10
C TYR A 116 -11.94 10.94 2.83
N ASP A 117 -10.66 10.57 2.77
CA ASP A 117 -9.88 10.74 1.55
C ASP A 117 -10.46 9.90 0.39
N GLN A 118 -10.17 10.32 -0.84
CA GLN A 118 -10.63 9.63 -2.04
C GLN A 118 -10.10 8.19 -2.18
N THR A 119 -9.02 7.83 -1.48
CA THR A 119 -8.44 6.48 -1.43
C THR A 119 -9.18 5.54 -0.48
N CYS A 120 -10.02 6.05 0.42
CA CYS A 120 -10.72 5.24 1.40
C CYS A 120 -11.76 4.30 0.77
N LEU A 121 -11.79 3.05 1.24
CA LEU A 121 -12.82 2.07 0.91
C LEU A 121 -13.85 2.03 2.04
N ILE A 122 -14.97 2.70 1.82
CA ILE A 122 -16.00 2.98 2.83
C ILE A 122 -17.01 1.83 2.88
N GLY A 123 -17.10 1.17 4.03
CA GLY A 123 -18.05 0.07 4.26
C GLY A 123 -17.66 -1.27 3.64
N ASP A 124 -16.44 -1.38 3.11
CA ASP A 124 -15.95 -2.61 2.46
C ASP A 124 -15.36 -3.60 3.47
N GLY A 125 -15.31 -3.21 4.75
CA GLY A 125 -14.89 -4.06 5.85
C GLY A 125 -13.38 -4.06 6.08
N ALA A 126 -12.99 -4.72 7.17
CA ALA A 126 -11.61 -4.94 7.56
C ALA A 126 -11.43 -6.40 7.98
N THR A 127 -10.44 -7.08 7.40
CA THR A 127 -10.02 -8.42 7.83
C THR A 127 -8.55 -8.40 8.20
N ALA A 128 -8.17 -9.26 9.16
CA ALA A 128 -6.80 -9.33 9.64
C ALA A 128 -5.86 -9.77 8.51
N LEU A 129 -4.69 -9.14 8.47
CA LEU A 129 -3.57 -9.59 7.66
C LEU A 129 -2.89 -10.79 8.34
N ASP A 130 -2.32 -11.68 7.52
CA ASP A 130 -1.54 -12.80 8.02
C ASP A 130 -0.24 -12.33 8.66
N GLU A 131 0.22 -12.99 9.71
CA GLU A 131 1.46 -12.64 10.42
C GLU A 131 2.68 -12.62 9.49
N SER A 132 2.69 -13.48 8.45
CA SER A 132 3.76 -13.49 7.45
C SER A 132 3.90 -12.15 6.69
N PHE A 133 2.82 -11.39 6.55
CA PHE A 133 2.88 -10.04 6.00
C PHE A 133 3.66 -9.11 6.93
N HIS A 134 3.37 -9.15 8.23
CA HIS A 134 4.02 -8.31 9.24
C HIS A 134 5.52 -8.60 9.32
N GLU A 135 5.90 -9.89 9.29
CA GLU A 135 7.29 -10.33 9.24
C GLU A 135 8.02 -9.87 7.98
N LEU A 136 7.37 -9.98 6.81
CA LEU A 136 7.94 -9.53 5.54
C LEU A 136 8.14 -8.01 5.51
N ALA A 137 7.14 -7.24 5.95
CA ALA A 137 7.20 -5.78 6.02
C ALA A 137 8.30 -5.34 6.99
N SER A 138 8.32 -5.91 8.20
CA SER A 138 9.36 -5.66 9.21
C SER A 138 10.77 -5.90 8.67
N ARG A 139 10.98 -7.02 7.98
CA ARG A 139 12.27 -7.34 7.36
C ARG A 139 12.65 -6.32 6.28
N ARG A 140 11.71 -5.92 5.43
CA ARG A 140 11.94 -4.93 4.38
C ARG A 140 12.29 -3.55 4.95
N ILE A 141 11.58 -3.10 5.98
CA ILE A 141 11.85 -1.82 6.65
C ILE A 141 13.26 -1.82 7.25
N ARG A 142 13.60 -2.84 8.04
CA ARG A 142 14.94 -2.95 8.66
C ARG A 142 16.03 -2.98 7.60
N TRP A 143 15.84 -3.75 6.53
CA TRP A 143 16.79 -3.80 5.43
C TRP A 143 16.92 -2.44 4.73
N ALA A 144 15.82 -1.74 4.49
CA ALA A 144 15.84 -0.42 3.86
C ALA A 144 16.59 0.59 4.72
N VAL A 145 16.37 0.61 6.05
CA VAL A 145 17.14 1.43 7.00
C VAL A 145 18.64 1.11 6.92
N ASP A 146 19.00 -0.17 6.92
CA ASP A 146 20.41 -0.60 6.82
C ASP A 146 21.07 -0.16 5.51
N VAL A 147 20.33 -0.24 4.40
CA VAL A 147 20.82 0.24 3.09
C VAL A 147 20.97 1.75 3.11
N ALA A 148 19.98 2.50 3.59
CA ALA A 148 20.03 3.95 3.60
C ALA A 148 21.15 4.52 4.45
N LYS A 149 21.45 3.93 5.60
CA LYS A 149 22.61 4.31 6.41
C LYS A 149 23.95 4.14 5.68
N ARG A 150 24.02 3.24 4.72
CA ARG A 150 25.23 2.94 3.94
C ARG A 150 25.29 3.69 2.61
N MET A 151 24.18 4.28 2.17
CA MET A 151 24.12 5.04 0.93
C MET A 151 24.74 6.43 1.11
N GLU A 152 25.50 6.87 0.10
CA GLU A 152 25.89 8.27 -0.04
C GLU A 152 24.72 9.05 -0.65
N TRP A 153 24.00 9.78 0.20
CA TRP A 153 22.89 10.63 -0.23
C TRP A 153 23.47 11.92 -0.80
N GLN A 154 23.54 12.02 -2.14
CA GLN A 154 23.90 13.29 -2.78
C GLN A 154 22.79 14.30 -2.50
N ALA A 155 23.10 15.33 -1.71
CA ALA A 155 22.26 16.50 -1.59
C ALA A 155 22.16 17.15 -2.98
N THR A 156 21.06 16.90 -3.69
CA THR A 156 20.78 17.65 -4.91
C THR A 156 20.39 19.05 -4.46
N ILE A 157 21.37 19.96 -4.45
CA ILE A 157 21.11 21.39 -4.32
C ILE A 157 20.31 21.76 -5.58
N VAL A 158 19.00 21.88 -5.43
CA VAL A 158 18.16 22.50 -6.45
C VAL A 158 18.51 23.99 -6.41
N HIS A 159 19.45 24.41 -7.27
CA HIS A 159 19.67 25.82 -7.54
C HIS A 159 18.41 26.36 -8.25
N THR A 160 17.59 27.08 -7.49
CA THR A 160 16.59 28.02 -8.02
C THR A 160 17.23 29.36 -8.31
#